data_AF-A0A0F9K7L8-F1
#
_entry.id   AF-A0A0F9K7L8-F1
#
_cell.length_a   1.000
_cell.length_b   1.000
_cell.length_c   1.000
_cell.angle_alpha   90.00
_cell.angle_beta   90.00
_cell.angle_gamma   90.00
#
_symmetry.space_group_name_H-M   'P 1'
#
loop_
_entity.id
_entity.type
_entity.pdbx_description
1 polymer ?
#
loop_
_entity_poly.entity_id
_entity_poly.type
_entity_poly.pdbx_seq_one_letter_code
_entity_poly.pdbx_strand_id
1 'polypeptide(L)'
;MSLISLKRSSRHKVNMDLTWEMSTLVGYVGDTWITFCTNLGEFTITSAKDGKHRKGSFHDSGNAVDVRTRHLFRKGRYKKSFLIFISSLQKEFGPHGLRIFLHGYHDKGVPHLHIAYDKKKGSLWSWVK
;
A
#
# COMPACT_ATOMS: atom_id res chain seq x y z
N MET A 1 -46.95 8.31 -6.63
CA MET A 1 -45.56 8.81 -6.52
C MET A 1 -44.70 7.70 -5.93
N SER A 2 -43.77 7.14 -6.70
CA SER A 2 -42.88 6.06 -6.25
C SER A 2 -41.61 6.65 -5.65
N LEU A 3 -41.32 6.35 -4.39
CA LEU A 3 -40.08 6.73 -3.71
C LEU A 3 -38.95 5.81 -4.20
N ILE A 4 -38.10 6.34 -5.06
CA ILE A 4 -36.84 5.69 -5.44
C ILE A 4 -35.94 5.67 -4.20
N SER A 5 -35.87 4.52 -3.54
CA SER A 5 -34.89 4.26 -2.48
C SER A 5 -33.51 4.15 -3.13
N LEU A 6 -32.81 5.29 -3.21
CA LEU A 6 -31.38 5.33 -3.51
C LEU A 6 -30.66 4.68 -2.33
N LYS A 7 -30.36 3.38 -2.44
CA LYS A 7 -29.35 2.71 -1.60
C LYS A 7 -28.04 3.49 -1.76
N ARG A 8 -27.76 4.41 -0.83
CA ARG A 8 -26.44 4.99 -0.66
C ARG A 8 -25.47 3.83 -0.46
N SER A 9 -24.59 3.58 -1.44
CA SER A 9 -23.53 2.59 -1.24
C SER A 9 -22.73 3.05 -0.03
N SER A 10 -22.61 2.17 0.97
CA SER A 10 -21.77 2.43 2.12
C SER A 10 -20.36 2.68 1.60
N ARG A 11 -19.85 3.92 1.69
CA ARG A 11 -18.45 4.21 1.41
C ARG A 11 -17.64 3.24 2.27
N HIS A 12 -16.86 2.35 1.65
CA HIS A 12 -15.95 1.49 2.38
C HIS A 12 -15.01 2.39 3.17
N LYS A 13 -15.17 2.40 4.50
CA LYS A 13 -14.25 3.08 5.40
C LYS A 13 -13.05 2.17 5.57
N VAL A 14 -11.88 2.65 5.16
CA VAL A 14 -10.60 2.00 5.46
C VAL A 14 -10.25 2.32 6.90
N ASN A 15 -9.95 1.30 7.71
CA ASN A 15 -9.49 1.51 9.07
C ASN A 15 -8.00 1.83 9.07
N MET A 16 -7.69 3.11 9.29
CA MET A 16 -6.33 3.67 9.25
C MET A 16 -5.60 3.60 10.59
N ASP A 17 -5.99 2.68 11.49
CA ASP A 17 -5.28 2.38 12.75
C ASP A 17 -3.91 1.73 12.48
N LEU A 18 -2.98 2.55 12.01
CA LEU A 18 -1.60 2.16 11.74
C LEU A 18 -0.74 2.35 12.99
N THR A 19 0.33 1.56 13.10
CA THR A 19 1.39 1.88 14.06
C THR A 19 2.04 3.20 13.70
N TRP A 20 2.72 3.82 14.67
CA TRP A 20 3.45 5.06 14.41
C TRP A 20 4.52 4.86 13.33
N GLU A 21 5.27 3.75 13.40
CA GLU A 21 6.32 3.47 12.42
C GLU A 21 5.74 3.24 11.02
N MET A 22 4.63 2.51 10.91
CA MET A 22 3.96 2.30 9.63
C MET A 22 3.41 3.61 9.07
N SER A 23 2.86 4.48 9.92
CA SER A 23 2.34 5.79 9.49
C SER A 23 3.46 6.66 8.89
N THR A 24 4.62 6.71 9.53
CA THR A 24 5.79 7.43 9.02
C THR A 24 6.29 6.84 7.70
N LEU A 25 6.36 5.51 7.61
CA LEU A 25 6.74 4.81 6.38
C LEU A 25 5.78 5.11 5.23
N VAL A 26 4.46 5.05 5.47
CA VAL A 26 3.43 5.39 4.46
C VAL A 26 3.57 6.84 4.02
N GLY A 27 3.81 7.77 4.95
CA GLY A 27 4.06 9.17 4.65
C GLY A 27 5.26 9.34 3.71
N TYR A 28 6.39 8.72 4.02
CA TYR A 28 7.59 8.76 3.20
C TYR A 28 7.37 8.13 1.80
N VAL A 29 6.76 6.95 1.74
CA VAL A 29 6.47 6.28 0.46
C VAL A 29 5.49 7.10 -0.37
N GLY A 30 4.48 7.72 0.25
CA GLY A 30 3.53 8.60 -0.40
C GLY A 30 4.17 9.88 -0.94
N ASP A 31 5.09 10.49 -0.20
CA ASP A 31 5.86 11.64 -0.68
C ASP A 31 6.74 11.25 -1.87
N THR A 32 7.51 10.16 -1.72
CA THR A 32 8.37 9.64 -2.80
C THR A 32 7.55 9.28 -4.04
N TRP A 33 6.33 8.76 -3.87
CA TRP A 33 5.43 8.43 -4.99
C TRP A 33 5.08 9.65 -5.84
N ILE A 34 4.89 10.80 -5.21
CA ILE A 34 4.53 12.06 -5.86
C ILE A 34 5.77 12.71 -6.49
N THR A 35 6.91 12.66 -5.81
CA THR A 35 8.16 13.32 -6.22
C THR A 35 9.01 12.51 -7.19
N PHE A 36 8.76 11.21 -7.33
CA PHE A 36 9.49 10.34 -8.26
C PHE A 36 9.44 10.88 -9.70
N CYS A 37 10.56 10.79 -10.42
CA CYS A 37 10.84 11.45 -11.72
C CYS A 37 9.74 11.32 -12.80
N THR A 38 8.85 10.35 -12.67
CA THR A 38 7.59 10.32 -13.40
C THR A 38 6.44 10.23 -12.38
N ASN A 39 5.57 11.23 -12.33
CA ASN A 39 4.38 11.20 -11.47
C ASN A 39 3.62 9.88 -11.66
N LEU A 40 3.52 9.08 -10.58
CA LEU A 40 2.87 7.77 -10.58
C LEU A 40 1.33 7.89 -10.46
N GLY A 41 0.80 9.10 -10.44
CA GLY A 41 -0.63 9.39 -10.34
C GLY A 41 -1.12 9.24 -8.90
N GLU A 42 -2.37 8.78 -8.75
CA GLU A 42 -3.00 8.66 -7.43
C GLU A 42 -2.26 7.69 -6.49
N PHE A 43 -2.06 8.11 -5.24
CA PHE A 43 -1.65 7.25 -4.13
C PHE A 43 -2.87 7.00 -3.24
N THR A 44 -3.63 5.94 -3.53
CA THR A 44 -4.88 5.63 -2.83
C THR A 44 -4.75 4.35 -2.02
N ILE A 45 -4.81 4.48 -0.69
CA ILE A 45 -4.85 3.35 0.24
C ILE A 45 -6.26 2.72 0.20
N THR A 46 -6.31 1.42 -0.07
CA THR A 46 -7.55 0.63 -0.17
C THR A 46 -7.74 -0.36 0.97
N SER A 47 -6.66 -0.71 1.67
CA SER A 47 -6.71 -1.46 2.91
C SER A 47 -5.58 -1.03 3.85
N ALA A 48 -5.81 -1.19 5.16
CA ALA A 48 -4.87 -0.88 6.22
C ALA A 48 -5.11 -1.88 7.36
N LYS A 49 -5.32 -1.46 8.61
CA LYS A 49 -5.60 -2.42 9.67
C LYS A 49 -6.97 -3.07 9.45
N ASP A 50 -7.01 -4.37 9.26
CA ASP A 50 -8.28 -5.10 9.22
C ASP A 50 -8.16 -6.46 9.90
N GLY A 51 -9.31 -7.03 10.28
CA GLY A 51 -9.41 -8.40 10.80
C GLY A 51 -9.87 -9.40 9.74
N LYS A 52 -9.69 -9.08 8.45
CA LYS A 52 -10.14 -9.89 7.31
C LYS A 52 -9.02 -10.71 6.69
N HIS A 53 -7.77 -10.32 6.92
CA HIS A 53 -6.60 -11.09 6.48
C HIS A 53 -6.36 -12.33 7.36
N ARG A 54 -5.48 -13.22 6.88
CA ARG A 54 -5.09 -14.42 7.61
C ARG A 54 -4.37 -14.03 8.90
N LYS A 55 -4.66 -14.75 9.99
CA LYS A 55 -4.00 -14.58 11.29
C LYS A 55 -2.47 -14.52 11.12
N GLY A 56 -1.87 -13.47 11.65
CA GLY A 56 -0.43 -13.19 11.53
C GLY A 56 -0.08 -12.30 10.33
N SER A 57 -1.09 -11.76 9.64
CA SER A 57 -0.91 -10.72 8.65
C SER A 57 -0.42 -9.42 9.31
N PHE A 58 0.41 -8.66 8.59
CA PHE A 58 0.78 -7.32 9.03
C PHE A 58 -0.42 -6.38 9.10
N HIS A 59 -1.49 -6.64 8.32
CA HIS A 59 -2.77 -5.92 8.44
C HIS A 59 -3.39 -6.08 9.83
N ASP A 60 -3.33 -7.25 10.46
CA ASP A 60 -3.91 -7.48 11.80
C ASP A 60 -3.30 -6.54 12.85
N SER A 61 -2.01 -6.23 12.67
CA SER A 61 -1.20 -5.43 13.61
C SER A 61 -1.10 -3.94 13.26
N GLY A 62 -1.74 -3.49 12.18
CA GLY A 62 -1.61 -2.11 11.69
C GLY A 62 -0.23 -1.77 11.11
N ASN A 63 0.51 -2.79 10.66
CA ASN A 63 1.83 -2.64 10.04
C ASN A 63 1.80 -2.92 8.54
N ALA A 64 0.64 -2.84 7.89
CA ALA A 64 0.53 -2.94 6.44
C ALA A 64 -0.58 -2.06 5.87
N VAL A 65 -0.40 -1.68 4.61
CA VAL A 65 -1.41 -1.03 3.77
C VAL A 65 -1.36 -1.62 2.36
N ASP A 66 -2.53 -1.65 1.72
CA ASP A 66 -2.64 -1.92 0.30
C ASP A 66 -2.94 -0.63 -0.44
N VAL A 67 -2.18 -0.35 -1.48
CA VAL A 67 -2.33 0.82 -2.34
C VAL A 67 -2.85 0.38 -3.71
N ARG A 68 -3.86 1.09 -4.21
CA ARG A 68 -4.42 0.84 -5.55
C ARG A 68 -3.38 1.13 -6.63
N THR A 69 -3.22 0.20 -7.58
CA THR A 69 -2.26 0.34 -8.68
C THR A 69 -2.86 0.07 -10.06
N ARG A 70 -4.19 -0.07 -10.17
CA ARG A 70 -4.86 -0.40 -11.44
C ARG A 70 -4.51 0.58 -12.56
N HIS A 71 -4.39 1.87 -12.28
CA HIS A 71 -4.00 2.91 -13.25
C HIS A 71 -2.56 2.78 -13.75
N LEU A 72 -1.72 2.04 -13.03
CA LEU A 72 -0.34 1.73 -13.38
C LEU A 72 -0.21 0.37 -14.09
N PHE A 73 -1.31 -0.37 -14.24
CA PHE A 73 -1.35 -1.69 -14.85
C PHE A 73 -2.10 -1.65 -16.19
N ARG A 74 -1.45 -2.07 -17.27
CA ARG A 74 -2.05 -2.09 -18.61
C ARG A 74 -1.60 -3.32 -19.38
N LYS A 75 -2.55 -4.02 -20.01
CA LYS A 75 -2.29 -5.20 -20.87
C LYS A 75 -1.40 -6.26 -20.17
N GLY A 76 -1.70 -6.56 -18.91
CA GLY A 76 -0.97 -7.60 -18.17
C GLY A 76 0.38 -7.17 -17.58
N ARG A 77 0.77 -5.89 -17.68
CA ARG A 77 2.07 -5.40 -17.20
C ARG A 77 1.95 -4.08 -16.46
N TYR A 78 2.81 -3.88 -15.46
CA TYR A 78 2.97 -2.59 -14.78
C TYR A 78 3.85 -1.63 -15.57
N LYS A 79 3.63 -0.32 -15.41
CA LYS A 79 4.53 0.72 -15.95
C LYS A 79 5.95 0.49 -15.45
N LYS A 80 6.94 0.63 -16.34
CA LYS A 80 8.36 0.44 -16.01
C LYS A 80 8.83 1.35 -14.87
N SER A 81 8.40 2.61 -14.86
CA SER A 81 8.76 3.56 -13.79
C SER A 81 8.23 3.13 -12.42
N PHE A 82 7.05 2.53 -12.35
CA PHE A 82 6.50 1.98 -11.11
C PHE A 82 7.33 0.80 -10.60
N LEU A 83 7.80 -0.08 -11.49
CA LEU A 83 8.68 -1.19 -11.11
C LEU A 83 10.04 -0.69 -10.61
N ILE A 84 10.60 0.35 -11.23
CA ILE A 84 11.84 0.99 -10.78
C ILE A 84 11.64 1.60 -9.39
N PHE A 85 10.55 2.35 -9.19
CA PHE A 85 10.19 2.93 -7.89
C PHE A 85 10.16 1.89 -6.78
N ILE A 86 9.44 0.78 -6.97
CA ILE A 86 9.37 -0.32 -6.00
C ILE A 86 10.76 -0.90 -5.74
N SER A 87 11.52 -1.18 -6.79
CA SER A 87 12.84 -1.79 -6.67
C SER A 87 13.82 -0.89 -5.91
N SER A 88 13.77 0.42 -6.13
CA SER A 88 14.61 1.40 -5.42
C SER A 88 14.27 1.43 -3.94
N LEU A 89 12.99 1.58 -3.60
CA LEU A 89 12.53 1.58 -2.20
C LEU A 89 12.87 0.27 -1.49
N GLN A 90 12.60 -0.87 -2.12
CA GLN A 90 12.87 -2.18 -1.52
C GLN A 90 14.37 -2.42 -1.32
N LYS A 91 15.22 -1.93 -2.22
CA LYS A 91 16.68 -2.03 -2.11
C LYS A 91 17.20 -1.16 -0.96
N GLU A 92 16.73 0.07 -0.86
CA GLU A 92 17.19 1.05 0.11
C GLU A 92 16.67 0.73 1.52
N PHE A 93 15.37 0.47 1.65
CA PHE A 93 14.69 0.37 2.95
C PHE A 93 14.35 -1.07 3.36
N GLY A 94 14.50 -2.04 2.46
CA GLY A 94 14.27 -3.45 2.72
C GLY A 94 15.07 -4.03 3.89
N PRO A 95 16.38 -3.75 3.99
CA PRO A 95 17.21 -4.14 5.13
C PRO A 95 16.71 -3.60 6.48
N HIS A 96 15.85 -2.58 6.44
CA HIS A 96 15.35 -1.88 7.61
C HIS A 96 13.85 -2.14 7.89
N GLY A 97 13.30 -3.18 7.27
CA GLY A 97 11.94 -3.65 7.55
C GLY A 97 10.87 -3.21 6.54
N LEU A 98 11.20 -2.42 5.51
CA LEU A 98 10.25 -2.20 4.41
C LEU A 98 10.04 -3.51 3.64
N ARG A 99 8.78 -3.87 3.43
CA ARG A 99 8.40 -5.00 2.57
C ARG A 99 7.36 -4.54 1.58
N ILE A 100 7.68 -4.63 0.29
CA ILE A 100 6.79 -4.28 -0.80
C ILE A 100 6.52 -5.53 -1.65
N PHE A 101 5.25 -5.80 -1.90
CA PHE A 101 4.81 -6.90 -2.77
C PHE A 101 3.73 -6.42 -3.75
N LEU A 102 3.77 -6.95 -4.97
CA LEU A 102 2.71 -6.76 -5.95
C LEU A 102 1.73 -7.94 -5.86
N HIS A 103 0.52 -7.68 -5.39
CA HIS A 103 -0.53 -8.69 -5.27
C HIS A 103 -1.57 -8.58 -6.39
N GLY A 104 -2.36 -9.64 -6.56
CA GLY A 104 -3.51 -9.68 -7.48
C GLY A 104 -3.18 -10.15 -8.91
N TYR A 105 -1.92 -10.43 -9.25
CA TYR A 105 -1.58 -10.94 -10.59
C TYR A 105 -1.84 -12.45 -10.75
N HIS A 106 -1.57 -13.25 -9.72
CA HIS A 106 -1.67 -14.72 -9.79
C HIS A 106 -3.00 -15.28 -9.24
N ASP A 107 -3.71 -14.51 -8.40
CA ASP A 107 -4.82 -15.05 -7.59
C ASP A 107 -6.20 -14.47 -7.94
N LYS A 108 -6.39 -13.97 -9.17
CA LYS A 108 -7.64 -13.31 -9.63
C LYS A 108 -8.05 -12.07 -8.79
N GLY A 109 -7.17 -11.56 -7.93
CA GLY A 109 -7.39 -10.38 -7.11
C GLY A 109 -7.29 -9.07 -7.89
N VAL A 110 -7.73 -7.96 -7.30
CA VAL A 110 -7.51 -6.63 -7.86
C VAL A 110 -6.02 -6.29 -7.72
N PRO A 111 -5.30 -5.88 -8.78
CA PRO A 111 -3.91 -5.47 -8.68
C PRO A 111 -3.72 -4.34 -7.68
N HIS A 112 -2.82 -4.55 -6.71
CA HIS A 112 -2.46 -3.57 -5.69
C HIS A 112 -1.00 -3.74 -5.25
N LEU A 113 -0.46 -2.70 -4.64
CA LEU A 113 0.82 -2.70 -3.97
C LEU A 113 0.58 -2.93 -2.48
N HIS A 114 1.09 -4.02 -1.95
CA HIS A 114 1.13 -4.24 -0.51
C HIS A 114 2.43 -3.65 0.03
N ILE A 115 2.30 -2.79 1.03
CA ILE A 115 3.41 -2.19 1.77
C ILE A 115 3.27 -2.63 3.21
N ALA A 116 4.33 -3.20 3.77
CA ALA A 116 4.36 -3.64 5.16
C ALA A 116 5.65 -3.22 5.86
N TYR A 117 5.56 -3.10 7.18
CA TYR A 117 6.69 -2.86 8.07
C TYR A 117 6.95 -4.07 8.96
N ASP A 118 8.13 -4.66 8.79
CA ASP A 118 8.62 -5.79 9.56
C ASP A 118 9.59 -5.33 10.65
N LYS A 119 9.05 -5.10 11.85
CA LYS A 119 9.79 -4.68 13.04
C LYS A 119 10.94 -5.62 13.41
N LYS A 120 10.89 -6.89 12.99
CA LYS A 120 11.96 -7.86 13.29
C LYS A 120 13.19 -7.66 12.39
N LYS A 121 13.03 -7.03 11.23
CA LYS A 121 14.11 -6.80 10.26
C LYS A 121 14.87 -5.51 10.51
N GLY A 122 14.26 -4.50 11.13
CA GLY A 122 14.94 -3.26 11.46
C GLY A 122 14.06 -2.22 12.14
N SER A 123 14.70 -1.18 12.68
CA SER A 123 14.01 -0.04 13.29
C SER A 123 13.94 1.12 12.31
N LEU A 124 12.79 1.79 12.23
CA LEU A 124 12.58 2.95 11.34
C LEU A 124 13.58 4.11 11.59
N TRP A 125 14.15 4.20 12.81
CA TRP A 125 15.07 5.27 13.23
C TRP A 125 16.43 5.29 12.51
N SER A 126 16.74 4.30 11.68
CA SER A 126 17.91 4.38 10.80
C SER A 126 17.67 5.21 9.52
N TRP A 127 16.46 5.74 9.28
CA TRP A 127 16.09 6.42 8.02
C TRP A 127 16.07 7.95 8.12
N VAL A 128 15.86 8.48 9.33
CA VAL A 128 15.82 9.92 9.59
C VAL A 128 17.23 10.34 10.01
N LYS A 129 18.06 10.72 9.04
CA LYS A 129 19.30 11.47 9.29
C LYS A 129 19.08 12.93 8.94
#